data_AF-A0A2E9A1I4-F1
#
_entry.id   AF-A0A2E9A1I4-F1
#
_cell.length_a   1.000
_cell.length_b   1.000
_cell.length_c   1.000
_cell.angle_alpha   90.00
_cell.angle_beta   90.00
_cell.angle_gamma   90.00
#
_symmetry.space_group_name_H-M   'P 1'
#
loop_
_entity.id
_entity.type
_entity.pdbx_description
1 polymer ?
#
loop_
_entity_poly.entity_id
_entity_poly.type
_entity_poly.pdbx_seq_one_letter_code
_entity_poly.pdbx_strand_id
1 'polypeptide(L)' 'KGVLIKLSKYKQSNLLDIPTIGINTLKLIKKFNYEGVFLEINKCLILNKAEVIKFANENNIFISAIEKN' A
#
# COMPACT_ATOMS: atom_id res chain seq x y z
N LYS A 1 1.77 -9.72 -13.94
CA LYS A 1 0.73 -8.69 -13.68
C LYS A 1 1.42 -7.46 -13.06
N GLY A 2 0.74 -6.35 -12.83
CA GLY A 2 1.37 -5.13 -12.29
C GLY A 2 1.58 -5.17 -10.77
N VAL A 3 2.48 -4.35 -10.26
CA VAL A 3 2.69 -4.13 -8.81
C VAL A 3 2.65 -2.63 -8.53
N LEU A 4 1.89 -2.23 -7.51
CA LEU A 4 1.90 -0.85 -7.03
C LEU A 4 3.09 -0.64 -6.09
N ILE A 5 3.86 0.42 -6.28
CA ILE A 5 4.91 0.83 -5.34
C ILE A 5 4.53 2.20 -4.80
N LYS A 6 4.29 2.31 -3.48
CA LYS A 6 3.90 3.55 -2.82
C LYS A 6 4.93 3.94 -1.77
N LEU A 7 5.81 4.86 -2.16
CA LEU A 7 6.90 5.39 -1.32
C LEU A 7 6.70 6.89 -1.10
N SER A 8 7.34 7.41 -0.05
CA SER A 8 7.45 8.85 0.20
C SER A 8 8.29 9.52 -0.89
N LYS A 9 7.94 10.75 -1.28
CA LYS A 9 8.76 11.55 -2.18
C LYS A 9 10.05 11.99 -1.49
N TYR A 10 11.12 12.19 -2.26
CA TYR A 10 12.33 12.79 -1.72
C TYR A 10 12.03 14.18 -1.15
N LYS A 11 12.58 14.48 0.04
CA LYS A 11 12.36 15.73 0.78
C LYS A 11 10.87 15.99 1.15
N GLN A 12 10.02 14.97 1.17
CA GLN A 12 8.64 15.10 1.62
C GLN A 12 8.58 15.29 3.14
N SER A 13 7.85 16.31 3.57
CA SER A 13 7.50 16.45 4.98
C SER A 13 6.46 15.40 5.36
N ASN A 14 6.86 14.45 6.21
CA ASN A 14 5.95 13.44 6.75
C ASN A 14 4.91 14.02 7.72
N LEU A 15 5.07 15.28 8.15
CA LEU A 15 4.11 15.94 9.03
C LEU A 15 2.88 16.45 8.27
N LEU A 16 3.06 16.78 6.99
CA LEU A 16 2.02 17.43 6.16
C LEU A 16 1.35 16.45 5.20
N ASP A 17 2.06 15.41 4.73
CA ASP A 17 1.53 14.46 3.75
C ASP A 17 2.15 13.07 3.93
N ILE A 18 1.47 12.22 4.70
CA ILE A 18 1.85 10.81 4.92
C ILE A 18 1.22 9.97 3.80
N PRO A 19 2.01 9.21 3.02
CA PRO A 19 1.48 8.23 2.09
C PRO A 19 0.49 7.27 2.78
N THR A 20 -0.69 7.08 2.22
CA THR A 20 -1.70 6.19 2.82
C THR A 20 -2.24 5.14 1.85
N ILE A 21 -2.59 3.96 2.34
CA ILE A 21 -3.43 3.00 1.60
C ILE A 21 -4.64 2.60 2.45
N GLY A 22 -5.71 2.15 1.80
CA GLY A 22 -6.90 1.64 2.47
C GLY A 22 -7.65 0.66 1.57
N ILE A 23 -8.86 0.26 1.98
CA ILE A 23 -9.65 -0.74 1.25
C ILE A 23 -9.87 -0.39 -0.23
N ASN A 24 -10.04 0.89 -0.55
CA ASN A 24 -10.22 1.34 -1.93
C ASN A 24 -8.98 1.08 -2.80
N THR A 25 -7.78 1.22 -2.23
CA THR A 25 -6.53 0.85 -2.93
C THR A 25 -6.54 -0.62 -3.31
N LEU A 26 -6.93 -1.50 -2.38
CA LEU A 26 -6.97 -2.95 -2.61
C LEU A 26 -8.07 -3.34 -3.63
N LYS A 27 -9.23 -2.68 -3.58
CA LYS A 27 -10.29 -2.84 -4.59
C LYS A 27 -9.80 -2.45 -6.00
N LEU A 28 -9.00 -1.38 -6.12
CA LEU A 28 -8.41 -0.98 -7.40
C LEU A 28 -7.33 -1.96 -7.86
N ILE A 29 -6.45 -2.42 -6.97
CA ILE A 29 -5.45 -3.46 -7.26
C ILE A 29 -6.15 -4.71 -7.82
N LYS A 30 -7.23 -5.16 -7.18
CA LYS A 30 -8.04 -6.29 -7.66
C LYS A 30 -8.67 -6.00 -9.02
N LYS A 31 -9.33 -4.83 -9.17
CA LYS A 31 -10.04 -4.42 -10.39
C LYS A 31 -9.10 -4.40 -11.60
N PHE A 32 -7.88 -3.91 -11.44
CA PHE A 32 -6.89 -3.82 -12.52
C PHE A 32 -5.97 -5.04 -12.60
N ASN A 33 -6.26 -6.11 -11.85
CA ASN A 33 -5.53 -7.37 -11.86
C ASN A 33 -4.03 -7.22 -11.55
N TYR A 34 -3.70 -6.40 -10.55
CA TYR A 34 -2.35 -6.26 -10.00
C TYR A 34 -2.09 -7.37 -8.96
N GLU A 35 -0.82 -7.71 -8.74
CA GLU A 35 -0.42 -8.78 -7.80
C GLU A 35 -0.38 -8.30 -6.35
N GLY A 36 -0.13 -7.02 -6.14
CA GLY A 36 0.10 -6.50 -4.81
C GLY A 36 0.62 -5.08 -4.76
N VAL A 37 1.05 -4.71 -3.57
CA VAL A 37 1.61 -3.41 -3.26
C VAL A 37 2.85 -3.52 -2.35
N PHE A 38 3.89 -2.76 -2.70
CA PHE A 38 5.00 -2.46 -1.80
C PHE A 38 4.82 -1.08 -1.17
N LEU A 39 5.04 -1.01 0.13
CA LEU A 39 5.01 0.22 0.94
C LEU A 39 6.40 0.55 1.47
N GLU A 40 6.66 1.81 1.77
CA GLU A 40 7.88 2.18 2.49
C GLU A 40 7.71 1.91 4.00
N ILE A 41 8.70 1.23 4.59
CA ILE A 41 8.73 0.92 6.03
C ILE A 41 8.59 2.20 6.85
N ASN A 42 7.67 2.20 7.82
CA ASN A 42 7.41 3.31 8.75
C ASN A 42 7.03 4.66 8.11
N LYS A 43 6.73 4.68 6.80
CA LYS A 43 6.41 5.89 6.02
C LYS A 43 5.08 5.82 5.29
N CYS A 44 4.33 4.73 5.46
CA CYS A 44 2.98 4.60 4.91
C CYS A 44 1.97 4.18 5.98
N LEU A 45 0.87 4.92 6.09
CA LEU A 45 -0.25 4.60 6.97
C LEU A 45 -1.25 3.67 6.26
N ILE A 46 -1.63 2.58 6.92
CA ILE A 46 -2.68 1.68 6.44
C ILE A 46 -3.98 1.99 7.20
N LEU A 47 -4.94 2.59 6.50
CA LEU A 47 -6.27 2.88 7.03
C LEU A 47 -7.07 1.58 7.20
N ASN A 48 -7.78 1.42 8.32
CA ASN A 48 -8.55 0.21 8.65
C ASN A 48 -7.75 -1.09 8.40
N LYS A 49 -6.55 -1.19 8.97
CA LYS A 49 -5.58 -2.28 8.71
C LYS A 49 -6.19 -3.69 8.69
N ALA A 50 -7.08 -4.02 9.62
CA ALA A 50 -7.71 -5.34 9.67
C ALA A 50 -8.57 -5.64 8.44
N GLU A 51 -9.35 -4.66 7.96
CA GLU A 51 -10.16 -4.76 6.75
C GLU A 51 -9.27 -4.96 5.50
N VAL A 52 -8.19 -4.19 5.42
CA VAL A 52 -7.21 -4.27 4.33
C VAL A 52 -6.55 -5.65 4.28
N ILE A 53 -6.08 -6.17 5.42
CA ILE A 53 -5.44 -7.49 5.50
C ILE A 53 -6.43 -8.59 5.10
N LYS A 54 -7.66 -8.54 5.64
CA LYS A 54 -8.69 -9.53 5.31
C LYS A 54 -8.97 -9.56 3.80
N PHE A 55 -9.24 -8.40 3.20
CA PHE A 55 -9.53 -8.31 1.77
C PHE A 55 -8.33 -8.77 0.91
N ALA A 56 -7.10 -8.41 1.31
CA ALA A 56 -5.89 -8.80 0.59
C ALA A 56 -5.72 -10.32 0.58
N ASN A 57 -5.87 -10.97 1.74
CA ASN A 57 -5.78 -12.42 1.86
C ASN A 57 -6.86 -13.15 1.05
N GLU A 58 -8.12 -12.72 1.14
CA GLU A 58 -9.25 -13.30 0.39
C GLU A 58 -9.07 -13.20 -1.13
N ASN A 59 -8.30 -12.21 -1.59
CA ASN A 59 -8.10 -11.93 -3.01
C ASN A 59 -6.72 -12.35 -3.55
N ASN A 60 -5.87 -12.99 -2.74
CA ASN A 60 -4.48 -13.34 -3.08
C ASN A 60 -3.66 -12.12 -3.52
N ILE A 61 -3.79 -11.01 -2.80
CA ILE A 61 -3.04 -9.77 -3.04
C ILE A 61 -1.96 -9.65 -1.97
N PHE A 62 -0.69 -9.54 -2.38
CA PHE A 62 0.35 -9.31 -1.39
C PHE A 62 0.42 -7.84 -0.95
N ILE A 63 0.74 -7.63 0.33
CA ILE A 63 1.16 -6.34 0.88
C ILE A 63 2.52 -6.59 1.51
N SER A 64 3.54 -5.91 1.01
CA SER A 64 4.90 -6.03 1.53
C SER A 64 5.53 -4.65 1.71
N ALA A 65 6.67 -4.59 2.38
CA ALA A 65 7.35 -3.34 2.67
C ALA A 65 8.82 -3.38 2.24
N ILE A 66 9.34 -2.23 1.84
CA ILE A 66 10.76 -2.02 1.50
C ILE A 66 11.32 -0.85 2.28
N GLU A 67 12.62 -0.91 2.54
CA GLU A 67 13.39 0.24 2.99
C GLU A 67 13.87 1.03 1.77
N LYS A 68 13.68 2.36 1.79
CA LYS A 68 14.16 3.26 0.74
C LYS A 68 15.49 3.85 1.18
N ASN A 69 16.57 3.49 0.48
CA ASN A 69 17.91 4.04 0.69
C ASN A 69 18.01 5.51 0.24
#